data_AF-A0A060C9H9-F1
#
_entry.id   AF-A0A060C9H9-F1
#
_cell.length_a   1.000
_cell.length_b   1.000
_cell.length_c   1.000
_cell.angle_alpha   90.00
_cell.angle_beta   90.00
_cell.angle_gamma   90.00
#
_symmetry.space_group_name_H-M   'P 1'
#
loop_
_entity.id
_entity.type
_entity.pdbx_description
1 polymer ?
#
loop_
_entity_poly.entity_id
_entity_poly.type
_entity_poly.pdbx_seq_one_letter_code
_entity_poly.pdbx_strand_id
1 'polypeptide(L)'
;NEKHVLAFSLTAALLLGAAALPRAPTPIRACRPPSANLSTIKAKIQAGVQPWKAGYDAMAADWTSDINYTPRGATASVSRNPNVNLTDHWEPDMVAAYNQARMWWITGDTTYAEKARTILLDWANTQTSFGGTESNLDLGDYAVCYAGAADILRGTYSGWS
;
A
#
# COMPACT_ATOMS: atom_id res chain seq x y z
N ASN A 1 63.56 -50.14 12.87
CA ASN A 1 63.04 -48.86 13.38
C ASN A 1 62.36 -48.14 12.22
N GLU A 2 61.24 -48.66 11.73
CA GLU A 2 60.57 -48.12 10.54
C GLU A 2 59.09 -48.49 10.56
N LYS A 3 58.24 -47.54 10.95
CA LYS A 3 56.83 -47.43 10.52
C LYS A 3 56.47 -45.94 10.59
N HIS A 4 55.84 -45.44 9.53
CA HIS A 4 54.62 -44.62 9.54
C HIS A 4 54.53 -43.76 8.28
N VAL A 5 53.77 -44.30 7.33
CA VAL A 5 53.13 -43.61 6.21
C VAL A 5 52.12 -42.61 6.79
N LEU A 6 52.14 -41.36 6.33
CA LEU A 6 51.00 -40.44 6.47
C LEU A 6 50.76 -39.70 5.15
N ALA A 7 49.55 -39.91 4.64
CA ALA A 7 49.01 -39.38 3.40
C ALA A 7 48.71 -37.88 3.51
N PHE A 8 49.07 -37.12 2.48
CA PHE A 8 48.61 -35.75 2.29
C PHE A 8 47.23 -35.77 1.59
N SER A 9 46.16 -35.45 2.32
CA SER A 9 44.84 -35.22 1.74
C SER A 9 44.69 -33.75 1.34
N LEU A 10 44.45 -33.53 0.05
CA LEU A 10 44.18 -32.23 -0.57
C LEU A 10 42.71 -31.83 -0.31
N THR A 11 42.46 -30.73 0.40
CA THR A 11 41.09 -30.20 0.58
C THR A 11 40.85 -29.07 -0.43
N ALA A 12 39.96 -29.30 -1.39
CA ALA A 12 39.50 -28.29 -2.33
C ALA A 12 38.36 -27.48 -1.69
N ALA A 13 38.56 -26.16 -1.52
CA ALA A 13 37.51 -25.25 -1.07
C ALA A 13 36.70 -24.76 -2.28
N LEU A 14 35.43 -25.16 -2.36
CA LEU A 14 34.49 -24.74 -3.40
C LEU A 14 33.86 -23.38 -3.01
N LEU A 15 34.33 -22.29 -3.61
CA LEU A 15 33.71 -20.96 -3.50
C LEU A 15 32.47 -20.91 -4.42
N LEU A 16 31.28 -21.10 -3.84
CA LEU A 16 30.01 -20.82 -4.51
C LEU A 16 29.79 -19.30 -4.59
N GLY A 17 30.10 -18.73 -5.75
CA GLY A 17 29.71 -17.36 -6.09
C GLY A 17 28.19 -17.27 -6.24
N ALA A 18 27.53 -16.51 -5.36
CA ALA A 18 26.12 -16.17 -5.53
C ALA A 18 25.99 -15.20 -6.72
N ALA A 19 25.56 -15.72 -7.87
CA ALA A 19 25.17 -14.89 -9.00
C ALA A 19 23.93 -14.07 -8.60
N ALA A 20 24.09 -12.75 -8.49
CA ALA A 20 22.97 -11.83 -8.31
C ALA A 20 22.09 -11.90 -9.56
N LEU A 21 20.86 -12.41 -9.40
CA LEU A 21 19.88 -12.42 -10.47
C LEU A 21 19.57 -10.98 -10.91
N PRO A 22 19.34 -10.73 -12.21
CA PRO A 22 18.91 -9.42 -12.68
C PRO A 22 17.60 -9.04 -11.99
N ARG A 23 17.61 -7.90 -11.29
CA ARG A 23 16.41 -7.32 -10.67
C ARG A 23 15.40 -7.01 -11.78
N ALA A 24 14.23 -7.65 -11.71
CA ALA A 24 13.12 -7.34 -12.61
C ALA A 24 12.85 -5.81 -12.61
N PRO A 25 12.52 -5.21 -13.77
CA PRO A 25 12.19 -3.79 -13.84
C PRO A 25 11.07 -3.51 -12.84
N THR A 26 11.30 -2.54 -11.95
CA THR A 26 10.27 -2.14 -10.98
C THR A 26 9.05 -1.68 -11.77
N PRO A 27 7.87 -2.31 -11.59
CA PRO A 27 6.67 -1.91 -12.30
C PRO A 27 6.43 -0.42 -12.06
N ILE A 28 6.11 0.32 -13.13
CA ILE A 28 5.77 1.74 -13.03
C ILE A 28 4.63 1.86 -12.02
N ARG A 29 4.93 2.52 -10.91
CA ARG A 29 4.07 2.59 -9.74
C ARG A 29 3.48 3.99 -9.67
N ALA A 30 2.44 4.23 -10.48
CA ALA A 30 1.91 5.57 -10.77
C ALA A 30 1.56 6.41 -9.52
N CYS A 31 1.22 5.76 -8.39
CA CYS A 31 0.87 6.43 -7.14
C CYS A 31 1.86 6.17 -5.99
N ARG A 32 2.99 5.46 -6.24
CA ARG A 32 4.06 5.33 -5.24
C ARG A 32 5.02 6.50 -5.42
N PRO A 33 5.13 7.41 -4.45
CA PRO A 33 6.42 8.04 -4.27
C PRO A 33 7.42 6.88 -4.01
N PRO A 34 8.60 6.82 -4.66
CA PRO A 34 9.51 5.67 -4.64
C PRO A 34 9.65 5.10 -3.23
N SER A 35 9.86 3.80 -3.01
CA SER A 35 9.89 3.20 -1.66
C SER A 35 10.82 3.91 -0.66
N ALA A 36 11.79 4.67 -1.16
CA ALA A 36 12.59 5.64 -0.40
C ALA A 36 11.76 6.74 0.31
N ASN A 37 10.59 7.13 -0.19
CA ASN A 37 9.74 8.18 0.35
C ASN A 37 8.85 7.70 1.50
N LEU A 38 8.20 6.53 1.42
CA LEU A 38 7.33 6.05 2.51
C LEU A 38 8.12 5.63 3.75
N SER A 39 9.30 5.01 3.60
CA SER A 39 10.18 4.70 4.74
C SER A 39 10.77 5.98 5.34
N THR A 40 11.17 6.96 4.51
CA THR A 40 11.65 8.27 4.99
C THR A 40 10.56 9.01 5.75
N ILE A 41 9.32 9.05 5.22
CA ILE A 41 8.17 9.67 5.89
C ILE A 41 7.93 9.00 7.25
N LYS A 42 7.89 7.67 7.31
CA LYS A 42 7.74 6.92 8.56
C LYS A 42 8.84 7.27 9.57
N ALA A 43 10.10 7.28 9.14
CA ALA A 43 11.23 7.63 10.00
C ALA A 43 11.13 9.07 10.53
N LYS A 44 10.73 10.04 9.68
CA LYS A 44 10.52 11.44 10.10
C LYS A 44 9.37 11.57 11.10
N ILE A 45 8.27 10.84 10.91
CA ILE A 45 7.13 10.81 11.85
C ILE A 45 7.56 10.22 13.19
N GLN A 46 8.24 9.07 13.18
CA GLN A 46 8.73 8.41 14.40
C GLN A 46 9.73 9.27 15.17
N ALA A 47 10.56 10.04 14.46
CA ALA A 47 11.48 11.01 15.05
C ALA A 47 10.82 12.34 15.44
N GLY A 48 9.50 12.51 15.27
CA GLY A 48 8.78 13.74 15.62
C GLY A 48 9.12 14.96 14.76
N VAL A 49 9.70 14.77 13.58
CA VAL A 49 10.19 15.87 12.74
C VAL A 49 9.04 16.58 12.05
N GLN A 50 9.03 17.92 12.16
CA GLN A 50 8.06 18.77 11.46
C GLN A 50 8.49 19.07 10.01
N PRO A 51 7.54 19.22 9.06
CA PRO A 51 6.08 19.18 9.23
C PRO A 51 5.46 17.76 9.15
N TRP A 52 6.26 16.70 8.98
CA TRP A 52 5.75 15.33 8.80
C TRP A 52 4.91 14.84 9.98
N LYS A 53 5.34 15.12 11.22
CA LYS A 53 4.59 14.72 12.41
C LYS A 53 3.22 15.39 12.47
N ALA A 54 3.13 16.70 12.22
CA ALA A 54 1.84 17.41 12.18
C ALA A 54 0.92 16.88 11.08
N GLY A 55 1.45 16.59 9.89
CA GLY A 55 0.66 15.99 8.81
C GLY A 55 0.13 14.59 9.16
N TYR A 56 0.94 13.78 9.83
CA TYR A 56 0.49 12.48 10.35
C TYR A 56 -0.59 12.63 11.42
N ASP A 57 -0.42 13.55 12.37
CA ASP A 57 -1.41 13.76 13.44
C ASP A 57 -2.75 14.23 12.90
N ALA A 58 -2.74 15.14 11.92
CA ALA A 58 -3.94 15.58 11.23
C ALA A 58 -4.63 14.43 10.48
N MET A 59 -3.85 13.61 9.77
CA MET A 59 -4.39 12.43 9.09
C MET A 59 -4.96 11.41 10.08
N ALA A 60 -4.24 11.10 11.15
CA ALA A 60 -4.65 10.12 12.15
C ALA A 60 -5.89 10.55 12.94
N ALA A 61 -6.14 11.86 13.05
CA ALA A 61 -7.36 12.42 13.65
C ALA A 61 -8.57 12.47 12.69
N ASP A 62 -8.36 12.22 11.40
CA ASP A 62 -9.44 12.18 10.42
C ASP A 62 -10.32 10.94 10.64
N TRP A 63 -11.64 11.11 10.56
CA TRP A 63 -12.61 10.03 10.81
C TRP A 63 -12.50 8.87 9.81
N THR A 64 -11.94 9.09 8.62
CA THR A 64 -11.66 8.03 7.63
C THR A 64 -10.41 7.21 7.98
N SER A 65 -9.56 7.74 8.87
CA SER A 65 -8.40 7.03 9.45
C SER A 65 -8.76 6.24 10.70
N ASP A 66 -9.96 6.40 11.27
CA ASP A 66 -10.37 5.67 12.47
C ASP A 66 -10.43 4.17 12.18
N ILE A 67 -9.83 3.33 13.03
CA ILE A 67 -9.89 1.88 12.87
C ILE A 67 -11.32 1.33 12.94
N ASN A 68 -12.26 2.07 13.53
CA ASN A 68 -13.69 1.75 13.59
C ASN A 68 -14.48 2.34 12.41
N TYR A 69 -13.82 2.94 11.42
CA TYR A 69 -14.47 3.38 10.20
C TYR A 69 -15.32 2.25 9.60
N THR A 70 -16.59 2.55 9.37
CA THR A 70 -17.55 1.66 8.73
C THR A 70 -17.65 2.07 7.27
N PRO A 71 -17.28 1.19 6.31
CA PRO A 71 -17.42 1.47 4.89
C PRO A 71 -18.85 1.89 4.56
N ARG A 72 -18.97 2.92 3.73
CA ARG A 72 -20.26 3.42 3.26
C ARG A 72 -20.95 2.45 2.32
N GLY A 73 -20.17 1.53 1.75
CA GLY A 73 -20.65 0.39 0.99
C GLY A 73 -20.59 0.67 -0.50
N ALA A 74 -20.06 -0.29 -1.25
CA ALA A 74 -19.92 -0.14 -2.68
C ALA A 74 -21.27 -0.11 -3.41
N THR A 75 -21.31 0.63 -4.52
CA THR A 75 -22.50 0.76 -5.37
C THR A 75 -22.16 0.43 -6.81
N ALA A 76 -23.16 0.00 -7.59
CA ALA A 76 -22.98 -0.44 -8.97
C ALA A 76 -22.72 0.70 -9.98
N SER A 77 -22.97 1.95 -9.58
CA SER A 77 -22.75 3.14 -10.39
C SER A 77 -22.44 4.36 -9.54
N VAL A 78 -21.48 5.19 -9.96
CA VAL A 78 -21.13 6.48 -9.33
C VAL A 78 -21.17 7.61 -10.38
N SER A 79 -21.62 8.80 -9.98
CA SER A 79 -21.54 10.00 -10.82
C SER A 79 -21.36 11.28 -9.99
N ARG A 80 -20.66 12.28 -10.51
CA ARG A 80 -20.52 13.63 -9.92
C ARG A 80 -21.53 14.64 -10.43
N ASN A 81 -21.91 14.53 -11.70
CA ASN A 81 -22.84 15.46 -12.33
C ASN A 81 -23.85 14.70 -13.22
N PRO A 82 -25.04 14.36 -12.67
CA PRO A 82 -25.51 14.65 -11.31
C PRO A 82 -24.79 13.84 -10.23
N ASN A 83 -24.80 14.31 -8.97
CA ASN A 83 -24.20 13.56 -7.87
C ASN A 83 -25.05 12.31 -7.54
N VAL A 84 -24.48 11.13 -7.80
CA VAL A 84 -25.08 9.83 -7.53
C VAL A 84 -24.02 8.95 -6.86
N ASN A 85 -24.23 8.61 -5.59
CA ASN A 85 -23.33 7.76 -4.79
C ASN A 85 -21.87 8.26 -4.69
N LEU A 86 -21.56 9.50 -5.08
CA LEU A 86 -20.21 10.02 -5.01
C LEU A 86 -19.86 10.39 -3.57
N THR A 87 -20.52 11.41 -3.02
CA THR A 87 -20.14 12.03 -1.74
C THR A 87 -20.48 11.16 -0.53
N ASP A 88 -21.54 10.37 -0.61
CA ASP A 88 -21.99 9.54 0.51
C ASP A 88 -21.39 8.13 0.51
N HIS A 89 -20.84 7.68 -0.63
CA HIS A 89 -20.30 6.33 -0.80
C HIS A 89 -18.86 6.32 -1.33
N TRP A 90 -18.65 6.68 -2.60
CA TRP A 90 -17.36 6.53 -3.28
C TRP A 90 -16.24 7.34 -2.64
N GLU A 91 -16.41 8.65 -2.53
CA GLU A 91 -15.43 9.58 -1.99
C GLU A 91 -14.90 9.17 -0.61
N PRO A 92 -15.76 9.01 0.42
CA PRO A 92 -15.29 8.70 1.77
C PRO A 92 -14.63 7.32 1.84
N ASP A 93 -15.13 6.32 1.09
CA ASP A 93 -14.51 4.99 1.06
C ASP A 93 -13.14 5.00 0.38
N MET A 94 -12.96 5.74 -0.72
CA MET A 94 -11.65 5.83 -1.37
C MET A 94 -10.63 6.54 -0.47
N VAL A 95 -11.04 7.64 0.19
CA VAL A 95 -10.20 8.35 1.17
C VAL A 95 -9.86 7.44 2.36
N ALA A 96 -10.85 6.72 2.89
CA ALA A 96 -10.64 5.76 3.98
C ALA A 96 -9.68 4.65 3.57
N ALA A 97 -9.85 4.01 2.41
CA ALA A 97 -8.93 2.99 1.93
C ALA A 97 -7.48 3.50 1.88
N TYR A 98 -7.28 4.74 1.43
CA TYR A 98 -5.95 5.32 1.35
C TYR A 98 -5.37 5.68 2.73
N ASN A 99 -6.19 6.27 3.60
CA ASN A 99 -5.78 6.63 4.96
C ASN A 99 -5.43 5.38 5.78
N GLN A 100 -6.28 4.35 5.73
CA GLN A 100 -6.07 3.07 6.38
C GLN A 100 -4.79 2.38 5.86
N ALA A 101 -4.55 2.37 4.55
CA ALA A 101 -3.30 1.84 4.00
C ALA A 101 -2.04 2.60 4.48
N ARG A 102 -2.12 3.92 4.64
CA ARG A 102 -1.02 4.73 5.21
C ARG A 102 -0.85 4.50 6.71
N MET A 103 -1.94 4.38 7.46
CA MET A 103 -1.93 4.01 8.88
C MET A 103 -1.22 2.66 9.07
N TRP A 104 -1.59 1.64 8.29
CA TRP A 104 -0.90 0.34 8.26
C TRP A 104 0.61 0.50 8.13
N TRP A 105 1.07 1.24 7.12
CA TRP A 105 2.51 1.38 6.88
C TRP A 105 3.23 2.06 8.06
N ILE A 106 2.62 3.09 8.64
CA ILE A 106 3.23 3.91 9.69
C ILE A 106 3.20 3.19 11.04
N THR A 107 2.06 2.64 11.45
CA THR A 107 1.87 1.98 12.75
C THR A 107 2.36 0.54 12.76
N GLY A 108 2.25 -0.17 11.63
CA GLY A 108 2.50 -1.61 11.53
C GLY A 108 1.35 -2.48 12.05
N ASP A 109 0.17 -1.90 12.32
CA ASP A 109 -1.02 -2.62 12.77
C ASP A 109 -1.83 -3.16 11.57
N THR A 110 -1.86 -4.48 11.42
CA THR A 110 -2.44 -5.18 10.26
C THR A 110 -3.94 -4.94 10.10
N THR A 111 -4.64 -4.56 11.16
CA THR A 111 -6.09 -4.29 11.11
C THR A 111 -6.43 -3.16 10.13
N TYR A 112 -5.56 -2.14 10.05
CA TYR A 112 -5.69 -1.06 9.06
C TYR A 112 -5.50 -1.57 7.61
N ALA A 113 -4.58 -2.51 7.40
CA ALA A 113 -4.34 -3.09 6.07
C ALA A 113 -5.54 -3.93 5.60
N GLU A 114 -6.10 -4.72 6.52
CA GLU A 114 -7.30 -5.53 6.29
C GLU A 114 -8.51 -4.66 5.97
N LYS A 115 -8.67 -3.54 6.68
CA LYS A 115 -9.74 -2.57 6.44
C LYS A 115 -9.62 -1.93 5.06
N ALA A 116 -8.44 -1.42 4.72
CA ALA A 116 -8.18 -0.85 3.40
C ALA A 116 -8.43 -1.87 2.28
N ARG A 117 -7.96 -3.11 2.45
CA ARG A 117 -8.19 -4.21 1.50
C ARG A 117 -9.68 -4.49 1.32
N THR A 118 -10.42 -4.58 2.42
CA THR A 118 -11.87 -4.86 2.41
C THR A 118 -12.62 -3.81 1.59
N ILE A 119 -12.35 -2.52 1.85
CA ILE A 119 -12.98 -1.43 1.10
C ILE A 119 -12.67 -1.55 -0.40
N LEU A 120 -11.41 -1.74 -0.77
CA LEU A 120 -11.02 -1.84 -2.19
C LEU A 120 -11.66 -3.03 -2.89
N LEU A 121 -11.75 -4.19 -2.22
CA LEU A 121 -12.36 -5.38 -2.79
C LEU A 121 -13.88 -5.28 -2.89
N ASP A 122 -14.54 -4.63 -1.93
CA ASP A 122 -15.98 -4.39 -2.01
C ASP A 122 -16.32 -3.57 -3.26
N TRP A 123 -15.60 -2.48 -3.48
CA TRP A 123 -15.75 -1.65 -4.68
C TRP A 123 -15.34 -2.37 -5.96
N ALA A 124 -14.22 -3.10 -5.98
CA ALA A 124 -13.77 -3.84 -7.16
C ALA A 124 -14.74 -4.95 -7.61
N ASN A 125 -15.49 -5.54 -6.68
CA ASN A 125 -16.46 -6.61 -6.98
C ASN A 125 -17.87 -6.08 -7.29
N THR A 126 -18.19 -4.85 -6.90
CA THR A 126 -19.55 -4.29 -6.99
C THR A 126 -19.70 -3.23 -8.07
N GLN A 127 -18.71 -2.35 -8.23
CA GLN A 127 -18.79 -1.21 -9.12
C GLN A 127 -18.65 -1.62 -10.58
N THR A 128 -19.57 -1.15 -11.43
CA THR A 128 -19.60 -1.49 -12.85
C THR A 128 -19.52 -0.28 -13.76
N SER A 129 -19.77 0.94 -13.26
CA SER A 129 -19.80 2.13 -14.11
C SER A 129 -19.54 3.45 -13.38
N PHE A 130 -18.91 4.38 -14.09
CA PHE A 130 -18.95 5.81 -13.80
C PHE A 130 -19.85 6.48 -14.84
N GLY A 131 -20.80 7.29 -14.38
CA GLY A 131 -21.85 7.89 -15.22
C GLY A 131 -21.86 9.41 -15.18
N GLY A 132 -22.88 10.00 -15.82
CA GLY A 132 -23.09 11.45 -15.88
C GLY A 132 -22.13 12.17 -16.83
N THR A 133 -22.19 13.51 -16.78
CA THR A 133 -21.44 14.38 -17.71
C THR A 133 -19.93 14.37 -17.44
N GLU A 134 -19.53 14.05 -16.22
CA GLU A 134 -18.15 14.19 -15.73
C GLU A 134 -17.52 12.85 -15.34
N SER A 135 -18.03 11.72 -15.82
CA SER A 135 -17.63 10.36 -15.40
C SER A 135 -16.12 10.10 -15.34
N ASN A 136 -15.34 10.68 -16.26
CA ASN A 136 -13.88 10.54 -16.26
C ASN A 136 -13.20 11.28 -15.09
N LEU A 137 -13.76 12.40 -14.64
CA LEU A 137 -13.30 13.15 -13.48
C LEU A 137 -13.66 12.43 -12.19
N ASP A 138 -14.82 11.76 -12.13
CA ASP A 138 -15.28 11.00 -10.96
C ASP A 138 -14.28 9.89 -10.59
N LEU A 139 -13.78 9.19 -11.61
CA LEU A 139 -12.73 8.20 -11.47
C LEU A 139 -11.38 8.86 -11.13
N GLY A 140 -11.04 9.95 -11.83
CA GLY A 140 -9.75 10.62 -11.71
C GLY A 140 -9.51 11.30 -10.35
N ASP A 141 -10.51 11.96 -9.79
CA ASP A 141 -10.43 12.75 -8.55
C ASP A 141 -9.96 11.89 -7.35
N TYR A 142 -10.35 10.60 -7.34
CA TYR A 142 -9.99 9.66 -6.28
C TYR A 142 -8.95 8.61 -6.71
N ALA A 143 -8.36 8.74 -7.91
CA ALA A 143 -7.36 7.81 -8.43
C ALA A 143 -6.15 7.67 -7.50
N VAL A 144 -5.66 8.79 -6.97
CA VAL A 144 -4.56 8.79 -5.99
C VAL A 144 -4.93 7.99 -4.74
N CYS A 145 -6.20 8.03 -4.33
CA CYS A 145 -6.67 7.34 -3.14
C CYS A 145 -6.73 5.83 -3.36
N TYR A 146 -7.55 5.35 -4.29
CA TYR A 146 -7.72 3.89 -4.46
C TYR A 146 -6.48 3.22 -5.04
N ALA A 147 -5.82 3.84 -6.01
CA ALA A 147 -4.62 3.26 -6.59
C ALA A 147 -3.45 3.38 -5.60
N GLY A 148 -3.34 4.49 -4.86
CA GLY A 148 -2.35 4.64 -3.80
C GLY A 148 -2.51 3.63 -2.67
N ALA A 149 -3.75 3.37 -2.23
CA ALA A 149 -4.08 2.35 -1.25
C ALA A 149 -3.68 0.95 -1.72
N ALA A 150 -4.19 0.54 -2.89
CA ALA A 150 -3.89 -0.76 -3.50
C ALA A 150 -2.38 -0.94 -3.69
N ASP A 151 -1.70 0.13 -4.08
CA ASP A 151 -0.28 0.10 -4.28
C ASP A 151 0.49 -0.07 -2.96
N ILE A 152 0.18 0.70 -1.91
CA ILE A 152 0.79 0.50 -0.59
C ILE A 152 0.60 -0.94 -0.13
N LEU A 153 -0.63 -1.46 -0.16
CA LEU A 153 -0.95 -2.82 0.30
C LEU A 153 -0.17 -3.87 -0.50
N ARG A 154 -0.25 -3.86 -1.83
CA ARG A 154 0.49 -4.78 -2.70
C ARG A 154 2.00 -4.78 -2.46
N GLY A 155 2.54 -3.66 -2.00
CA GLY A 155 3.98 -3.49 -1.82
C GLY A 155 4.50 -3.78 -0.42
N THR A 156 3.61 -3.95 0.57
CA THR A 156 3.99 -3.92 1.99
C THR A 156 3.19 -4.90 2.85
N TYR A 157 2.03 -5.35 2.41
CA TYR A 157 1.12 -6.23 3.15
C TYR A 157 1.08 -7.62 2.50
N SER A 158 1.46 -8.66 3.24
CA SER A 158 1.50 -10.03 2.75
C SER A 158 0.11 -10.64 2.49
N GLY A 159 -0.94 -10.10 3.12
CA GLY A 159 -2.33 -10.50 2.88
C GLY A 159 -2.93 -9.89 1.61
N TRP A 160 -2.14 -9.23 0.77
CA TRP A 160 -2.56 -8.78 -0.55
C TRP A 160 -2.61 -9.97 -1.52
N SER A 161 -3.78 -10.61 -1.61
CA SER A 161 -4.18 -11.56 -2.66
C SER A 161 -5.43 -11.08 -3.37
#